data_AF-A0A2E4DF25-F1
#
_entry.id   AF-A0A2E4DF25-F1
#
_cell.length_a   1.000
_cell.length_b   1.000
_cell.length_c   1.000
_cell.angle_alpha   90.00
_cell.angle_beta   90.00
_cell.angle_gamma   90.00
#
_symmetry.space_group_name_H-M   'P 1'
#
loop_
_entity.id
_entity.type
_entity.pdbx_description
1 polymer ?
#
loop_
_entity_poly.entity_id
_entity_poly.type
_entity_poly.pdbx_seq_one_letter_code
_entity_poly.pdbx_strand_id
1 'polypeptide(L)'
;MVIRIMLIFLLLTGTYAQARSKKQVVLKTAKSLYSQKKYVQSIKLIAKYYSIKRTNKMPTSLLYLLALNFQKVNRHTNAIYFFNQLIKHHFLRKHIEVLKAYKREEVYDVDIPKILNSIYFHQALSYYALYNKTNRTGNADKAVQYFTICDEVGFNNSCDDYIENINQKKEYAIKSIDNFEFFISAGTLVFQDSLNLKNEANGEDNDILANNSTICYGAGLRYGNAFRGYFASGCIFSGTATVEEAESSTVSYKQAGVPVAGVLSEVGYYIKPFSEKTRLGLSIPVMLRNGSYQEPSGYSFENKSQTSYGLSLNSSWEISFFELQFKLANLQKTNLFAIQGLVNF
;
A
#
# COMPACT_ATOMS: atom_id res chain seq x y z
N MET A 1 -36.28 87.53 -10.29
CA MET A 1 -37.18 86.34 -10.21
C MET A 1 -36.81 85.20 -11.17
N VAL A 2 -35.61 85.18 -11.78
CA VAL A 2 -35.24 84.14 -12.77
C VAL A 2 -34.38 83.00 -12.16
N ILE A 3 -33.80 83.21 -10.98
CA ILE A 3 -32.90 82.24 -10.32
C ILE A 3 -33.66 81.18 -9.48
N ARG A 4 -34.95 81.38 -9.19
CA ARG A 4 -35.76 80.41 -8.42
C ARG A 4 -36.36 79.28 -9.28
N ILE A 5 -36.35 79.38 -10.61
CA ILE A 5 -36.92 78.35 -11.49
C ILE A 5 -35.87 77.30 -11.90
N MET A 6 -34.57 77.62 -11.82
CA MET A 6 -33.51 76.67 -12.21
C MET A 6 -33.17 75.62 -11.14
N LEU A 7 -33.48 75.88 -9.87
CA LEU A 7 -33.25 74.95 -8.75
C LEU A 7 -34.34 73.86 -8.65
N ILE A 8 -35.50 74.05 -9.29
CA ILE A 8 -36.58 73.06 -9.30
C ILE A 8 -36.36 72.01 -10.42
N PHE A 9 -35.62 72.35 -11.48
CA PHE A 9 -35.34 71.40 -12.57
C PHE A 9 -34.18 70.43 -12.26
N LEU A 10 -33.25 70.81 -11.37
CA LEU A 10 -32.16 69.93 -10.89
C LEU A 10 -32.59 68.93 -9.80
N LEU A 11 -33.79 69.10 -9.23
CA LEU A 11 -34.41 68.12 -8.31
C LEU A 11 -35.32 67.12 -9.04
N LEU A 12 -35.55 67.29 -10.36
CA LEU A 12 -36.40 66.43 -11.17
C LEU A 12 -35.63 65.43 -12.06
N THR A 13 -34.30 65.55 -12.18
CA THR A 13 -33.46 64.43 -12.60
C THR A 13 -33.18 63.54 -11.39
N GLY A 14 -34.26 63.04 -10.79
CA GLY A 14 -34.20 61.93 -9.87
C GLY A 14 -33.41 60.83 -10.57
N THR A 15 -32.26 60.49 -9.99
CA THR A 15 -31.54 59.28 -10.33
C THR A 15 -32.55 58.14 -10.29
N TYR A 16 -32.93 57.64 -11.45
CA TYR A 16 -33.57 56.34 -11.58
C TYR A 16 -32.53 55.30 -11.13
N ALA A 17 -32.33 55.21 -9.82
CA ALA A 17 -31.77 54.05 -9.19
C ALA A 17 -32.78 52.93 -9.44
N GLN A 18 -32.68 52.27 -10.59
CA GLN A 18 -33.37 51.02 -10.87
C GLN A 18 -33.18 50.15 -9.62
N ALA A 19 -34.28 49.92 -8.91
CA ALA A 19 -34.30 49.09 -7.72
C ALA A 19 -33.75 47.72 -8.12
N ARG A 20 -32.46 47.48 -7.84
CA ARG A 20 -31.81 46.20 -8.14
C ARG A 20 -32.63 45.14 -7.44
N SER A 21 -33.10 44.16 -8.20
CA SER A 21 -33.96 43.12 -7.63
C SER A 21 -33.26 42.50 -6.42
N LYS A 22 -34.02 42.28 -5.34
CA LYS A 22 -33.52 41.70 -4.08
C LYS A 22 -32.67 40.44 -4.30
N LYS A 23 -32.95 39.68 -5.36
CA LYS A 23 -32.20 38.49 -5.81
C LYS A 23 -30.77 38.82 -6.26
N GLN A 24 -30.58 39.86 -7.07
CA GLN A 24 -29.27 40.30 -7.56
C GLN A 24 -28.39 40.80 -6.42
N VAL A 25 -28.98 41.51 -5.46
CA VAL A 25 -28.27 41.99 -4.25
C VAL A 25 -27.74 40.80 -3.45
N VAL A 26 -28.59 39.80 -3.17
CA VAL A 26 -28.18 38.59 -2.42
C VAL A 26 -27.06 37.84 -3.13
N LEU A 27 -27.15 37.64 -4.46
CA LEU A 27 -26.09 36.98 -5.22
C LEU A 27 -24.77 37.75 -5.18
N LYS A 28 -24.80 39.08 -5.35
CA LYS A 28 -23.59 39.91 -5.32
C LYS A 28 -22.92 39.85 -3.95
N THR A 29 -23.70 39.98 -2.87
CA THR A 29 -23.18 39.91 -1.50
C THR A 29 -22.65 38.51 -1.17
N ALA A 30 -23.35 37.45 -1.57
CA ALA A 30 -22.90 36.08 -1.36
C ALA A 30 -21.57 35.79 -2.08
N LYS A 31 -21.41 36.28 -3.32
CA LYS A 31 -20.16 36.21 -4.09
C LYS A 31 -19.03 36.96 -3.40
N SER A 32 -19.31 38.17 -2.90
CA SER A 32 -18.32 38.95 -2.14
C SER A 32 -17.89 38.25 -0.85
N LEU A 33 -18.80 37.59 -0.13
CA LEU A 33 -18.45 36.81 1.05
C LEU A 33 -17.60 35.59 0.69
N TYR A 34 -17.92 34.92 -0.43
CA TYR A 34 -17.12 33.81 -0.95
C TYR A 34 -15.70 34.24 -1.30
N SER A 35 -15.53 35.35 -2.04
CA SER A 35 -14.20 35.84 -2.41
C SER A 35 -13.37 36.27 -1.20
N GLN A 36 -14.01 36.76 -0.14
CA GLN A 36 -13.37 37.04 1.16
C GLN A 36 -13.11 35.79 2.02
N LYS A 37 -13.33 34.57 1.49
CA LYS A 37 -13.22 33.30 2.22
C LYS A 37 -14.16 33.16 3.42
N LYS A 38 -15.20 33.99 3.52
CA LYS A 38 -16.21 33.96 4.60
C LYS A 38 -17.35 33.00 4.24
N TYR A 39 -17.01 31.74 3.98
CA TYR A 39 -17.94 30.76 3.40
C TYR A 39 -19.17 30.49 4.27
N VAL A 40 -19.00 30.34 5.58
CA VAL A 40 -20.10 30.10 6.52
C VAL A 40 -21.10 31.27 6.51
N GLN A 41 -20.61 32.51 6.42
CA GLN A 41 -21.46 33.69 6.33
C GLN A 41 -22.20 33.74 4.99
N SER A 42 -21.53 33.38 3.89
CA SER A 42 -22.17 33.24 2.57
C SER A 42 -23.32 32.22 2.61
N ILE A 43 -23.11 31.06 3.24
CA ILE A 43 -24.14 30.02 3.43
C ILE A 43 -25.31 30.56 4.24
N LYS A 44 -25.05 31.21 5.39
CA LYS A 44 -26.10 31.80 6.25
C LYS A 44 -26.91 32.85 5.49
N LEU A 45 -26.24 33.68 4.68
CA LEU A 45 -26.91 34.68 3.85
C LEU A 45 -27.84 34.01 2.84
N ILE A 46 -27.37 33.00 2.10
CA ILE A 46 -28.19 32.29 1.10
C ILE A 46 -29.38 31.62 1.80
N ALA A 47 -29.16 30.95 2.93
CA ALA A 47 -30.19 30.25 3.70
C ALA A 47 -31.27 31.20 4.28
N LYS A 48 -30.92 32.46 4.56
CA LYS A 48 -31.87 33.47 5.04
C LYS A 48 -32.91 33.85 3.97
N TYR A 49 -32.52 33.86 2.70
CA TYR A 49 -33.38 34.31 1.60
C TYR A 49 -33.98 33.16 0.79
N TYR A 50 -33.38 31.96 0.85
CA TYR A 50 -33.80 30.80 0.08
C TYR A 50 -33.83 29.54 0.95
N SER A 51 -34.87 28.74 0.77
CA SER A 51 -34.98 27.45 1.47
C SER A 51 -33.98 26.45 0.90
N ILE A 52 -33.08 25.96 1.76
CA ILE A 52 -32.15 24.87 1.45
C ILE A 52 -32.89 23.59 1.04
N LYS A 53 -34.09 23.35 1.57
CA LYS A 53 -34.90 22.16 1.25
C LYS A 53 -35.64 22.26 -0.10
N ARG A 54 -35.91 23.47 -0.59
CA ARG A 54 -36.66 23.72 -1.84
C ARG A 54 -35.75 24.39 -2.88
N THR A 55 -34.80 23.60 -3.40
CA THR A 55 -33.73 24.06 -4.30
C THR A 55 -34.22 24.53 -5.66
N ASN A 56 -35.36 24.05 -6.13
CA ASN A 56 -35.97 24.43 -7.41
C ASN A 56 -36.35 25.92 -7.52
N LYS A 57 -36.52 26.62 -6.39
CA LYS A 57 -36.82 28.06 -6.36
C LYS A 57 -35.55 28.93 -6.29
N MET A 58 -34.38 28.32 -6.16
CA MET A 58 -33.10 29.02 -6.05
C MET A 58 -32.50 29.26 -7.44
N PRO A 59 -32.03 30.48 -7.75
CA PRO A 59 -31.28 30.73 -8.98
C PRO A 59 -30.08 29.79 -9.12
N THR A 60 -29.83 29.27 -10.32
CA THR A 60 -28.72 28.36 -10.66
C THR A 60 -27.38 28.84 -10.13
N SER A 61 -27.07 30.13 -10.28
CA SER A 61 -25.83 30.74 -9.82
C SER A 61 -25.69 30.75 -8.29
N LEU A 62 -26.80 30.90 -7.56
CA LEU A 62 -26.80 30.82 -6.09
C LEU A 62 -26.67 29.38 -5.62
N LEU A 63 -27.33 28.44 -6.31
CA LEU A 63 -27.25 27.01 -6.00
C LEU A 63 -25.82 26.47 -6.21
N TYR A 64 -25.18 26.87 -7.33
CA TYR A 64 -23.78 26.58 -7.60
C TYR A 64 -22.84 27.16 -6.52
N LEU A 65 -23.00 28.45 -6.19
CA LEU A 65 -22.21 29.10 -5.14
C LEU A 65 -22.42 28.46 -3.76
N LEU A 66 -23.63 28.01 -3.46
CA LEU A 66 -23.94 27.31 -2.22
C LEU A 66 -23.20 25.97 -2.14
N ALA A 67 -23.19 25.19 -3.22
CA ALA A 67 -22.43 23.94 -3.31
C ALA A 67 -20.93 24.16 -3.09
N LEU A 68 -20.35 25.16 -3.77
CA LEU A 68 -18.94 25.54 -3.60
C LEU A 68 -18.61 25.96 -2.16
N ASN A 69 -19.47 26.77 -1.53
CA ASN A 69 -19.27 27.14 -0.13
C ASN A 69 -19.26 25.90 0.78
N PHE A 70 -20.17 24.94 0.58
CA PHE A 70 -20.20 23.70 1.36
C PHE A 70 -18.93 22.88 1.17
N GLN A 71 -18.40 22.80 -0.05
CA GLN A 71 -17.14 22.15 -0.34
C GLN A 71 -15.98 22.84 0.42
N LYS A 72 -15.91 24.17 0.39
CA LYS A 72 -14.85 24.95 1.07
C LYS A 72 -14.90 24.89 2.60
N VAL A 73 -16.02 24.48 3.19
CA VAL A 73 -16.14 24.21 4.65
C VAL A 73 -16.09 22.72 4.98
N ASN A 74 -15.55 21.88 4.08
CA ASN A 74 -15.40 20.43 4.24
C ASN A 74 -16.71 19.66 4.49
N ARG A 75 -17.86 20.22 4.07
CA ARG A 75 -19.17 19.56 4.12
C ARG A 75 -19.49 18.92 2.76
N HIS A 76 -18.66 17.96 2.35
CA HIS A 76 -18.67 17.35 1.02
C HIS A 76 -19.99 16.67 0.64
N THR A 77 -20.66 15.99 1.58
CA THR A 77 -21.98 15.39 1.33
C THR A 77 -23.02 16.43 0.93
N ASN A 78 -23.01 17.60 1.58
CA ASN A 78 -23.91 18.70 1.23
C ASN A 78 -23.53 19.30 -0.13
N ALA A 79 -22.23 19.49 -0.40
CA ALA A 79 -21.77 19.99 -1.69
C ALA A 79 -22.26 19.09 -2.84
N ILE A 80 -22.05 17.78 -2.72
CA ILE A 80 -22.52 16.76 -3.68
C ILE A 80 -24.03 16.84 -3.85
N TYR A 81 -24.79 16.94 -2.75
CA TYR A 81 -26.25 17.10 -2.81
C TYR A 81 -26.65 18.30 -3.67
N PHE A 82 -26.10 19.49 -3.42
CA PHE A 82 -26.48 20.69 -4.19
C PHE A 82 -25.99 20.67 -5.63
N PHE A 83 -24.83 20.08 -5.91
CA PHE A 83 -24.39 19.83 -7.29
C PHE A 83 -25.34 18.89 -8.02
N ASN A 84 -25.79 17.80 -7.38
CA ASN A 84 -26.79 16.89 -7.97
C ASN A 84 -28.13 17.60 -8.21
N GLN A 85 -28.56 18.50 -7.32
CA GLN A 85 -29.75 19.32 -7.56
C GLN A 85 -29.56 20.25 -8.76
N LEU A 86 -28.39 20.87 -8.90
CA LEU A 86 -28.05 21.73 -10.05
C LEU A 86 -28.11 20.96 -11.36
N ILE A 87 -27.52 19.76 -11.39
CA ILE A 87 -27.59 18.84 -12.54
C ILE A 87 -29.04 18.47 -12.83
N LYS A 88 -29.79 18.00 -11.83
CA LYS A 88 -31.17 17.54 -11.99
C LYS A 88 -32.09 18.62 -12.57
N HIS A 89 -31.95 19.88 -12.13
CA HIS A 89 -32.85 20.96 -12.53
C HIS A 89 -32.45 21.63 -13.85
N HIS A 90 -31.17 21.66 -14.20
CA HIS A 90 -30.69 22.47 -15.33
C HIS A 90 -29.90 21.71 -16.39
N PHE A 91 -29.32 20.57 -16.05
CA PHE A 91 -28.40 19.84 -16.92
C PHE A 91 -28.76 18.36 -17.10
N LEU A 92 -29.94 17.91 -16.66
CA LEU A 92 -30.28 16.47 -16.58
C LEU A 92 -30.10 15.76 -17.92
N ARG A 93 -30.63 16.33 -19.02
CA ARG A 93 -30.53 15.73 -20.35
C ARG A 93 -29.07 15.59 -20.78
N LYS A 94 -28.29 16.65 -20.63
CA LYS A 94 -26.87 16.68 -21.01
C LYS A 94 -26.01 15.80 -20.10
N HIS A 95 -26.35 15.70 -18.81
CA HIS A 95 -25.73 14.77 -17.89
C HIS A 95 -25.96 13.32 -18.29
N ILE A 96 -27.20 12.95 -18.67
CA ILE A 96 -27.50 11.60 -19.15
C ILE A 96 -26.72 11.28 -20.43
N GLU A 97 -26.62 12.24 -21.35
CA GLU A 97 -25.83 12.13 -22.59
C GLU A 97 -24.35 11.87 -22.27
N VAL A 98 -23.74 12.69 -21.41
CA VAL A 98 -22.34 12.51 -20.96
C VAL A 98 -22.14 11.16 -20.28
N LEU A 99 -23.07 10.72 -19.41
CA LEU A 99 -22.96 9.42 -18.74
C LEU A 99 -23.09 8.23 -19.70
N LYS A 100 -23.81 8.38 -20.82
CA LYS A 100 -23.88 7.36 -21.87
C LYS A 100 -22.58 7.33 -22.68
N ALA A 101 -22.06 8.49 -23.05
CA ALA A 101 -20.78 8.61 -23.73
C ALA A 101 -19.61 8.07 -22.89
N TYR A 102 -19.57 8.38 -21.59
CA TYR A 102 -18.59 7.80 -20.65
C TYR A 102 -18.59 6.27 -20.65
N LYS A 103 -19.78 5.65 -20.72
CA LYS A 103 -19.88 4.19 -20.78
C LYS A 103 -19.43 3.59 -22.12
N ARG A 104 -19.30 4.41 -23.15
CA ARG A 104 -18.87 4.02 -24.49
C ARG A 104 -17.43 4.48 -24.80
N GLU A 105 -16.77 5.16 -23.86
CA GLU A 105 -15.45 5.77 -24.07
C GLU A 105 -15.45 6.81 -25.21
N GLU A 106 -16.54 7.59 -25.31
CA GLU A 106 -16.81 8.59 -26.36
C GLU A 106 -17.08 9.99 -25.75
N VAL A 107 -16.52 10.35 -24.59
CA VAL A 107 -16.88 11.64 -23.92
C VAL A 107 -16.40 12.84 -24.72
N TYR A 108 -15.27 12.72 -25.42
CA TYR A 108 -14.69 13.77 -26.27
C TYR A 108 -15.63 14.26 -27.38
N ASP A 109 -16.58 13.43 -27.82
CA ASP A 109 -17.57 13.79 -28.84
C ASP A 109 -18.76 14.59 -28.29
N VAL A 110 -18.89 14.70 -26.97
CA VAL A 110 -20.00 15.40 -26.33
C VAL A 110 -19.62 16.83 -26.00
N ASP A 111 -20.30 17.81 -26.60
CA ASP A 111 -20.18 19.22 -26.19
C ASP A 111 -20.74 19.42 -24.77
N ILE A 112 -19.87 19.46 -23.75
CA ILE A 112 -20.29 19.63 -22.36
C ILE A 112 -20.26 21.12 -21.97
N PRO A 113 -21.37 21.70 -21.46
CA PRO A 113 -21.38 23.07 -20.99
C PRO A 113 -20.31 23.31 -19.92
N LYS A 114 -19.56 24.42 -20.02
CA LYS A 114 -18.46 24.76 -19.07
C LYS A 114 -18.88 24.69 -17.60
N ILE A 115 -20.10 25.12 -17.28
CA ILE A 115 -20.65 25.05 -15.92
C ILE A 115 -20.81 23.60 -15.48
N LEU A 116 -21.26 22.70 -16.36
CA LEU A 116 -21.40 21.28 -16.06
C LEU A 116 -20.06 20.58 -15.85
N ASN A 117 -19.05 20.89 -16.67
CA ASN A 117 -17.68 20.40 -16.41
C ASN A 117 -17.14 20.87 -15.06
N SER A 118 -17.36 22.14 -14.72
CA SER A 118 -16.97 22.66 -13.41
C SER A 118 -17.70 21.95 -12.27
N ILE A 119 -18.99 21.61 -12.44
CA ILE A 119 -19.73 20.80 -11.46
C ILE A 119 -19.09 19.43 -11.30
N TYR A 120 -18.78 18.71 -12.39
CA TYR A 120 -18.15 17.39 -12.33
C TYR A 120 -16.82 17.44 -11.59
N PHE A 121 -15.96 18.40 -11.91
CA PHE A 121 -14.67 18.57 -11.23
C PHE A 121 -14.85 18.77 -9.71
N HIS A 122 -15.77 19.64 -9.30
CA HIS A 122 -16.02 19.89 -7.87
C HIS A 122 -16.72 18.73 -7.15
N GLN A 123 -17.54 17.95 -7.87
CA GLN A 123 -18.10 16.70 -7.37
C GLN A 123 -17.00 15.65 -7.19
N ALA A 124 -16.12 15.48 -8.18
CA ALA A 124 -14.98 14.57 -8.13
C ALA A 124 -14.10 14.84 -6.90
N LEU A 125 -13.71 16.10 -6.69
CA LEU A 125 -12.96 16.53 -5.51
C LEU A 125 -13.69 16.21 -4.19
N SER A 126 -15.03 16.35 -4.16
CA SER A 126 -15.81 16.06 -2.97
C SER A 126 -15.91 14.56 -2.69
N TYR A 127 -16.07 13.74 -3.73
CA TYR A 127 -16.02 12.28 -3.62
C TYR A 127 -14.62 11.78 -3.23
N TYR A 128 -13.56 12.36 -3.79
CA TYR A 128 -12.17 12.08 -3.44
C TYR A 128 -11.89 12.37 -1.97
N ALA A 129 -12.32 13.54 -1.47
CA ALA A 129 -12.20 13.87 -0.04
C ALA A 129 -12.97 12.89 0.86
N LEU A 130 -14.17 12.46 0.45
CA LEU A 130 -14.93 11.43 1.17
C LEU A 130 -14.26 10.06 1.12
N TYR A 131 -13.67 9.68 -0.01
CA TYR A 131 -12.89 8.44 -0.13
C TYR A 131 -11.68 8.48 0.80
N ASN A 132 -10.93 9.59 0.83
CA ASN A 132 -9.80 9.74 1.75
C ASN A 132 -10.19 9.66 3.22
N LYS A 133 -11.40 10.11 3.57
CA LYS A 133 -11.92 10.03 4.94
C LYS A 133 -12.47 8.65 5.30
N THR A 134 -13.09 7.94 4.36
CA THR A 134 -13.93 6.75 4.66
C THR A 134 -13.40 5.44 4.08
N ASN A 135 -12.44 5.50 3.17
CA ASN A 135 -11.93 4.39 2.36
C ASN A 135 -13.02 3.58 1.62
N ARG A 136 -14.22 4.14 1.43
CA ARG A 136 -15.32 3.49 0.70
C ARG A 136 -15.08 3.53 -0.80
N THR A 137 -14.98 2.36 -1.44
CA THR A 137 -14.76 2.20 -2.89
C THR A 137 -15.81 2.92 -3.73
N GLY A 138 -17.08 2.90 -3.33
CA GLY A 138 -18.13 3.62 -4.07
C GLY A 138 -17.89 5.14 -4.19
N ASN A 139 -17.16 5.77 -3.25
CA ASN A 139 -16.75 7.17 -3.38
C ASN A 139 -15.56 7.30 -4.35
N ALA A 140 -14.61 6.37 -4.31
CA ALA A 140 -13.49 6.33 -5.26
C ALA A 140 -13.99 6.18 -6.70
N ASP A 141 -14.89 5.23 -6.95
CA ASP A 141 -15.40 4.95 -8.29
C ASP A 141 -16.18 6.16 -8.85
N LYS A 142 -16.90 6.90 -7.98
CA LYS A 142 -17.54 8.16 -8.37
C LYS A 142 -16.55 9.29 -8.62
N ALA A 143 -15.48 9.38 -7.85
CA ALA A 143 -14.43 10.37 -8.06
C ALA A 143 -13.72 10.12 -9.41
N VAL A 144 -13.29 8.88 -9.65
CA VAL A 144 -12.67 8.46 -10.92
C VAL A 144 -13.60 8.78 -12.09
N GLN A 145 -14.85 8.35 -12.03
CA GLN A 145 -15.84 8.63 -13.08
C GLN A 145 -15.90 10.11 -13.48
N TYR A 146 -15.97 11.03 -12.50
CA TYR A 146 -16.06 12.45 -12.81
C TYR A 146 -14.72 13.09 -13.19
N PHE A 147 -13.59 12.61 -12.64
CA PHE A 147 -12.27 13.07 -13.09
C PHE A 147 -11.99 12.64 -14.52
N THR A 148 -12.31 11.40 -14.91
CA THR A 148 -12.17 10.91 -16.29
C THR A 148 -12.98 11.76 -17.27
N ILE A 149 -14.24 12.07 -16.93
CA ILE A 149 -15.06 12.98 -17.75
C ILE A 149 -14.39 14.36 -17.91
N CYS A 150 -13.78 14.90 -16.84
CA CYS A 150 -13.11 16.19 -16.89
C CYS A 150 -11.77 16.14 -17.66
N ASP A 151 -11.07 15.02 -17.60
CA ASP A 151 -9.80 14.79 -18.27
C ASP A 151 -9.98 14.67 -19.79
N GLU A 152 -10.90 13.81 -20.24
CA GLU A 152 -11.18 13.58 -21.66
C GLU A 152 -11.59 14.85 -22.43
N VAL A 153 -12.22 15.81 -21.75
CA VAL A 153 -12.61 17.11 -22.35
C VAL A 153 -11.60 18.23 -22.09
N GLY A 154 -10.43 17.91 -21.54
CA GLY A 154 -9.34 18.86 -21.27
C GLY A 154 -9.73 19.98 -20.30
N PHE A 155 -10.60 19.71 -19.32
CA PHE A 155 -11.08 20.75 -18.41
C PHE A 155 -10.03 21.17 -17.38
N ASN A 156 -9.22 20.23 -16.88
CA ASN A 156 -8.16 20.49 -15.91
C ASN A 156 -7.08 19.40 -15.95
N ASN A 157 -5.82 19.81 -16.10
CA ASN A 157 -4.67 18.92 -16.21
C ASN A 157 -4.37 18.11 -14.94
N SER A 158 -4.95 18.45 -13.79
CA SER A 158 -4.74 17.71 -12.55
C SER A 158 -5.69 16.51 -12.38
N CYS A 159 -6.56 16.21 -13.36
CA CYS A 159 -7.53 15.12 -13.23
C CYS A 159 -6.83 13.76 -13.20
N ASP A 160 -5.87 13.55 -14.09
CA ASP A 160 -5.03 12.34 -14.14
C ASP A 160 -4.30 12.07 -12.82
N ASP A 161 -3.67 13.10 -12.23
CA ASP A 161 -3.00 12.97 -10.93
C ASP A 161 -3.95 12.42 -9.85
N TYR A 162 -5.20 12.88 -9.83
CA TYR A 162 -6.19 12.39 -8.86
C TYR A 162 -6.62 10.95 -9.15
N ILE A 163 -6.78 10.59 -10.42
CA ILE A 163 -7.12 9.22 -10.84
C ILE A 163 -5.99 8.27 -10.43
N GLU A 164 -4.75 8.62 -10.73
CA GLU A 164 -3.57 7.84 -10.37
C GLU A 164 -3.48 7.64 -8.86
N ASN A 165 -3.61 8.71 -8.06
CA ASN A 165 -3.61 8.64 -6.61
C ASN A 165 -4.71 7.71 -6.04
N ILE A 166 -5.91 7.74 -6.63
CA ILE A 166 -7.00 6.85 -6.23
C ILE A 166 -6.64 5.39 -6.55
N ASN A 167 -6.11 5.13 -7.74
CA ASN A 167 -5.75 3.79 -8.20
C ASN A 167 -4.60 3.22 -7.37
N GLN A 168 -3.54 3.99 -7.12
CA GLN A 168 -2.43 3.60 -6.24
C GLN A 168 -2.93 3.25 -4.83
N LYS A 169 -3.86 4.03 -4.27
CA LYS A 169 -4.43 3.74 -2.95
C LYS A 169 -5.30 2.48 -2.94
N LYS A 170 -6.06 2.21 -4.01
CA LYS A 170 -6.83 0.96 -4.18
C LYS A 170 -5.89 -0.24 -4.29
N GLU A 171 -4.84 -0.11 -5.10
CA GLU A 171 -3.83 -1.15 -5.30
C GLU A 171 -3.09 -1.46 -4.01
N TYR A 172 -2.64 -0.42 -3.28
CA TYR A 172 -2.03 -0.59 -1.96
C TYR A 172 -2.95 -1.34 -0.99
N ALA A 173 -4.25 -1.00 -0.97
CA ALA A 173 -5.22 -1.68 -0.11
C ALA A 173 -5.34 -3.18 -0.44
N ILE A 174 -5.39 -3.53 -1.73
CA ILE A 174 -5.40 -4.93 -2.19
C ILE A 174 -4.10 -5.63 -1.80
N LYS A 175 -2.96 -4.99 -2.07
CA LYS A 175 -1.61 -5.50 -1.78
C LYS A 175 -1.31 -5.64 -0.29
N SER A 176 -2.05 -4.93 0.58
CA SER A 176 -1.92 -5.02 2.03
C SER A 176 -2.70 -6.17 2.67
N ILE A 177 -3.49 -6.90 1.89
CA ILE A 177 -4.23 -8.08 2.36
C ILE A 177 -3.22 -9.23 2.55
N ASP A 178 -3.20 -9.77 3.76
CA ASP A 178 -2.38 -10.94 4.08
C ASP A 178 -2.99 -12.20 3.46
N ASN A 179 -2.16 -13.04 2.86
CA ASN A 179 -2.53 -14.33 2.30
C ASN A 179 -1.56 -15.41 2.79
N PHE A 180 -2.02 -16.66 2.73
CA PHE A 180 -1.17 -17.82 2.91
C PHE A 180 -0.57 -18.24 1.58
N GLU A 181 0.73 -18.55 1.58
CA GLU A 181 1.47 -19.09 0.45
C GLU A 181 2.18 -20.35 0.92
N PHE A 182 1.98 -21.47 0.22
CA PHE A 182 2.69 -22.72 0.49
C PHE A 182 3.89 -22.81 -0.45
N PHE A 183 5.00 -23.38 0.01
CA PHE A 183 6.14 -23.63 -0.86
C PHE A 183 6.81 -24.94 -0.53
N ILE A 184 7.40 -25.55 -1.57
CA ILE A 184 8.36 -26.65 -1.44
C ILE A 184 9.76 -26.12 -1.72
N SER A 185 10.76 -26.68 -1.06
CA SER A 185 12.16 -26.29 -1.25
C SER A 185 13.07 -27.48 -1.50
N ALA A 186 14.10 -27.27 -2.32
CA ALA A 186 15.17 -28.22 -2.56
C ALA A 186 16.49 -27.46 -2.72
N GLY A 187 17.57 -27.94 -2.13
CA GLY A 187 18.86 -27.24 -2.22
C GLY A 187 19.99 -27.91 -1.48
N THR A 188 21.05 -27.14 -1.27
CA THR A 188 22.23 -27.60 -0.54
C THR A 188 22.40 -26.84 0.77
N LEU A 189 22.85 -27.56 1.80
CA LEU A 189 23.36 -26.97 3.03
C LEU A 189 24.84 -27.28 3.13
N VAL A 190 25.63 -26.25 3.43
CA VAL A 190 27.04 -26.38 3.80
C VAL A 190 27.17 -25.83 5.20
N PHE A 191 27.66 -26.65 6.13
CA PHE A 191 27.81 -26.20 7.51
C PHE A 191 29.06 -26.78 8.16
N GLN A 192 29.66 -25.97 9.02
CA GLN A 192 30.80 -26.37 9.83
C GLN A 192 30.33 -26.53 11.27
N ASP A 193 30.61 -27.69 11.86
CA ASP A 193 30.35 -27.99 13.27
C ASP A 193 31.65 -28.12 14.06
N SER A 194 31.59 -27.75 15.34
CA SER A 194 32.57 -28.17 16.34
C SER A 194 32.08 -29.45 17.05
N LEU A 195 32.90 -30.51 17.00
CA LEU A 195 32.71 -31.77 17.71
C LEU A 195 33.71 -31.86 18.85
N ASN A 196 33.29 -32.46 19.97
CA ASN A 196 34.16 -32.69 21.13
C ASN A 196 34.61 -34.15 21.15
N LEU A 197 35.94 -34.36 21.07
CA LEU A 197 36.62 -35.62 21.32
C LEU A 197 37.11 -35.65 22.76
N LYS A 198 36.73 -36.67 23.51
CA LYS A 198 37.18 -36.88 24.88
C LYS A 198 38.21 -37.98 24.94
N ASN A 199 39.37 -37.68 25.50
CA ASN A 199 40.42 -38.65 25.75
C ASN A 199 40.01 -39.58 26.91
N GLU A 200 39.98 -40.88 26.66
CA GLU A 200 39.55 -41.89 27.63
C GLU A 200 40.56 -42.08 28.78
N ALA A 201 41.83 -41.75 28.58
CA ALA A 201 42.90 -41.96 29.56
C ALA A 201 43.01 -40.85 30.60
N ASN A 202 42.83 -39.58 30.20
CA ASN A 202 43.01 -38.41 31.07
C ASN A 202 41.78 -37.51 31.17
N GLY A 203 40.73 -37.78 30.38
CA GLY A 203 39.49 -37.00 30.38
C GLY A 203 39.60 -35.64 29.71
N GLU A 204 40.67 -35.35 28.97
CA GLU A 204 40.83 -34.08 28.25
C GLU A 204 39.91 -33.98 27.04
N ASP A 205 39.28 -32.82 26.88
CA ASP A 205 38.42 -32.48 25.75
C ASP A 205 39.23 -31.81 24.64
N ASN A 206 39.02 -32.27 23.41
CA ASN A 206 39.63 -31.74 22.19
C ASN A 206 38.53 -31.37 21.20
N ASP A 207 38.53 -30.12 20.74
CA ASP A 207 37.60 -29.67 19.71
C ASP A 207 38.14 -30.00 18.31
N ILE A 208 37.30 -30.62 17.48
CA ILE A 208 37.58 -30.88 16.06
C ILE A 208 36.48 -30.29 15.18
N LEU A 209 36.83 -29.96 13.94
CA LEU A 209 35.89 -29.35 13.00
C LEU A 209 35.37 -30.37 11.99
N ALA A 210 34.06 -30.39 11.79
CA ALA A 210 33.41 -31.17 10.76
C ALA A 210 32.81 -30.24 9.70
N ASN A 211 33.33 -30.32 8.49
CA ASN A 211 32.81 -29.62 7.32
C ASN A 211 31.81 -30.52 6.60
N ASN A 212 30.53 -30.12 6.61
CA ASN A 212 29.42 -30.89 6.07
C ASN A 212 28.96 -30.30 4.74
N SER A 213 28.65 -31.18 3.78
CA SER A 213 27.94 -30.84 2.55
C SER A 213 26.76 -31.77 2.39
N THR A 214 25.55 -31.21 2.36
CA THR A 214 24.30 -31.96 2.33
C THR A 214 23.31 -31.42 1.31
N ILE A 215 22.36 -32.26 0.95
CA ILE A 215 21.17 -31.89 0.18
C ILE A 215 19.99 -31.82 1.15
N CYS A 216 19.14 -30.81 1.01
CA CYS A 216 18.00 -30.50 1.87
C CYS A 216 16.73 -30.40 1.02
N TYR A 217 15.69 -31.15 1.41
CA TYR A 217 14.37 -31.14 0.81
C TYR A 217 13.34 -30.80 1.86
N GLY A 218 12.52 -29.79 1.58
CA GLY A 218 11.65 -29.21 2.59
C GLY A 218 10.38 -28.61 2.04
N ALA A 219 9.61 -28.07 2.96
CA ALA A 219 8.40 -27.31 2.69
C ALA A 219 8.20 -26.23 3.75
N GLY A 220 7.36 -25.26 3.44
CA GLY A 220 7.02 -24.21 4.38
C GLY A 220 5.74 -23.47 4.01
N LEU A 221 5.35 -22.60 4.93
CA LEU A 221 4.21 -21.72 4.83
C LEU A 221 4.67 -20.29 5.08
N ARG A 222 4.07 -19.36 4.32
CA ARG A 222 4.21 -17.93 4.53
C ARG A 222 2.84 -17.34 4.80
N TYR A 223 2.79 -16.41 5.74
CA TYR A 223 1.60 -15.61 6.01
C TYR A 223 2.01 -14.14 5.93
N GLY A 224 1.53 -13.43 4.91
CA GLY A 224 1.91 -12.04 4.70
C GLY A 224 1.32 -11.44 3.45
N ASN A 225 1.74 -10.23 3.16
CA ASN A 225 1.23 -9.41 2.07
C ASN A 225 2.37 -8.97 1.13
N ALA A 226 2.09 -8.03 0.22
CA ALA A 226 3.07 -7.55 -0.75
C ALA A 226 4.32 -6.88 -0.13
N PHE A 227 4.30 -6.55 1.16
CA PHE A 227 5.35 -5.78 1.84
C PHE A 227 6.12 -6.57 2.90
N ARG A 228 5.44 -7.50 3.59
CA ARG A 228 6.02 -8.21 4.73
C ARG A 228 5.24 -9.48 5.06
N GLY A 229 5.86 -10.36 5.84
CA GLY A 229 5.17 -11.53 6.35
C GLY A 229 6.00 -12.34 7.34
N TYR A 230 5.35 -13.36 7.89
CA TYR A 230 5.96 -14.41 8.69
C TYR A 230 6.11 -15.66 7.84
N PHE A 231 7.04 -16.52 8.22
CA PHE A 231 7.18 -17.83 7.60
C PHE A 231 7.57 -18.89 8.62
N ALA A 232 7.21 -20.12 8.29
CA ALA A 232 7.65 -21.33 8.99
C ALA A 232 8.05 -22.36 7.93
N SER A 233 9.20 -22.99 8.09
CA SER A 233 9.71 -23.99 7.16
C SER A 233 10.44 -25.11 7.88
N GLY A 234 10.50 -26.26 7.21
CA GLY A 234 11.32 -27.38 7.64
C GLY A 234 11.86 -28.16 6.45
N CYS A 235 13.08 -28.68 6.58
CA CYS A 235 13.64 -29.62 5.62
C CYS A 235 14.32 -30.79 6.32
N ILE A 236 14.30 -31.93 5.63
CA ILE A 236 15.15 -33.08 5.94
C ILE A 236 16.41 -32.95 5.09
N PHE A 237 17.57 -33.29 5.65
CA PHE A 237 18.83 -33.24 4.91
C PHE A 237 19.67 -34.49 5.11
N SER A 238 20.49 -34.78 4.11
CA SER A 238 21.47 -35.87 4.16
C SER A 238 22.68 -35.56 3.27
N GLY A 239 23.84 -36.09 3.63
CA GLY A 239 25.08 -35.90 2.88
C GLY A 239 26.29 -36.43 3.62
N THR A 240 27.42 -35.75 3.46
CA THR A 240 28.71 -36.21 3.98
C THR A 240 29.45 -35.12 4.75
N ALA A 241 30.16 -35.51 5.79
CA ALA A 241 31.12 -34.70 6.53
C ALA A 241 32.56 -35.10 6.22
N THR A 242 33.45 -34.12 6.23
CA THR A 242 34.88 -34.30 6.36
C THR A 242 35.31 -33.69 7.68
N VAL A 243 35.92 -34.51 8.53
CA VAL A 243 36.45 -34.12 9.83
C VAL A 243 37.93 -33.86 9.69
N GLU A 244 38.35 -32.68 10.13
CA GLU A 244 39.75 -32.25 10.15
C GLU A 244 40.06 -31.61 11.51
N GLU A 245 41.34 -31.67 11.89
CA GLU A 245 41.86 -31.10 13.12
C GLU A 245 41.60 -29.59 13.17
N ALA A 246 41.19 -29.10 14.33
CA ALA A 246 41.30 -27.67 14.60
C ALA A 246 42.78 -27.31 14.80
N GLU A 247 43.21 -26.12 14.37
CA GLU A 247 44.60 -25.65 14.49
C GLU A 247 45.16 -25.69 15.93
N SER A 248 44.28 -25.78 16.93
CA SER A 248 44.61 -25.84 18.36
C SER A 248 44.59 -27.25 18.98
N SER A 249 44.32 -28.31 18.21
CA SER A 249 44.19 -29.68 18.75
C SER A 249 45.52 -30.42 18.79
N THR A 250 45.76 -31.23 19.83
CA THR A 250 46.95 -32.07 20.00
C THR A 250 46.79 -33.47 19.38
N VAL A 251 45.65 -33.73 18.71
CA VAL A 251 45.22 -35.07 18.29
C VAL A 251 45.24 -35.21 16.77
N SER A 252 46.02 -36.20 16.31
CA SER A 252 46.08 -36.80 14.97
C SER A 252 44.74 -37.33 14.40
N TYR A 253 43.74 -36.57 13.94
CA TYR A 253 42.46 -37.16 13.47
C TYR A 253 41.88 -36.55 12.18
N LYS A 254 41.74 -37.40 11.16
CA LYS A 254 41.07 -37.07 9.89
C LYS A 254 40.16 -38.19 9.43
N GLN A 255 38.91 -37.85 9.08
CA GLN A 255 37.95 -38.79 8.51
C GLN A 255 37.13 -38.10 7.42
N ALA A 256 37.12 -38.66 6.21
CA ALA A 256 36.34 -38.14 5.09
C ALA A 256 35.14 -39.03 4.77
N GLY A 257 34.09 -38.45 4.20
CA GLY A 257 32.92 -39.19 3.71
C GLY A 257 32.00 -39.72 4.82
N VAL A 258 32.00 -39.10 6.00
CA VAL A 258 31.15 -39.51 7.12
C VAL A 258 29.69 -39.23 6.78
N PRO A 259 28.78 -40.23 6.77
CA PRO A 259 27.38 -39.98 6.53
C PRO A 259 26.77 -39.10 7.63
N VAL A 260 26.07 -38.04 7.22
CA VAL A 260 25.35 -37.13 8.12
C VAL A 260 23.93 -36.95 7.61
N ALA A 261 22.97 -36.97 8.53
CA ALA A 261 21.56 -36.70 8.24
C ALA A 261 20.90 -35.91 9.37
N GLY A 262 19.79 -35.24 9.07
CA GLY A 262 19.12 -34.42 10.06
C GLY A 262 17.87 -33.71 9.56
N VAL A 263 17.39 -32.82 10.42
CA VAL A 263 16.22 -31.96 10.19
C VAL A 263 16.60 -30.53 10.54
N LEU A 264 16.22 -29.59 9.69
CA LEU A 264 16.31 -28.15 9.95
C LEU A 264 14.89 -27.60 9.95
N SER A 265 14.45 -26.97 11.04
CA SER A 265 13.20 -26.23 11.10
C SER A 265 13.47 -24.77 11.44
N GLU A 266 12.60 -23.86 11.01
CA GLU A 266 12.74 -22.45 11.34
C GLU A 266 11.40 -21.72 11.32
N VAL A 267 11.38 -20.62 12.07
CA VAL A 267 10.33 -19.61 12.00
C VAL A 267 10.97 -18.25 11.87
N GLY A 268 10.37 -17.36 11.09
CA GLY A 268 10.97 -16.06 10.82
C GLY A 268 10.00 -15.01 10.31
N TYR A 269 10.56 -13.84 10.08
CA TYR A 269 9.88 -12.68 9.53
C TYR A 269 10.68 -12.12 8.37
N TYR A 270 9.98 -11.66 7.33
CA TYR A 270 10.59 -11.05 6.15
C TYR A 270 9.93 -9.72 5.79
N ILE A 271 10.70 -8.88 5.12
CA ILE A 271 10.28 -7.66 4.45
C ILE A 271 10.59 -7.74 2.95
N LYS A 272 9.84 -6.98 2.16
CA LYS A 272 10.02 -6.84 0.71
C LYS A 272 10.41 -5.39 0.37
N PRO A 273 11.69 -5.01 0.54
CA PRO A 273 12.09 -3.60 0.58
C PRO A 273 12.14 -2.91 -0.79
N PHE A 274 12.49 -3.62 -1.85
CA PHE A 274 12.71 -3.05 -3.18
C PHE A 274 11.62 -3.44 -4.19
N SER A 275 11.11 -4.67 -4.07
CA SER A 275 10.10 -5.20 -4.97
C SER A 275 9.34 -6.33 -4.28
N GLU A 276 8.17 -6.68 -4.82
CA GLU A 276 7.39 -7.83 -4.36
C GLU A 276 8.12 -9.17 -4.52
N LYS A 277 9.19 -9.19 -5.32
CA LYS A 277 9.99 -10.36 -5.72
C LYS A 277 11.24 -10.57 -4.87
N THR A 278 11.62 -9.61 -4.04
CA THR A 278 12.82 -9.70 -3.20
C THR A 278 12.41 -9.74 -1.74
N ARG A 279 12.82 -10.77 -1.01
CA ARG A 279 12.54 -10.90 0.42
C ARG A 279 13.85 -10.85 1.19
N LEU A 280 13.90 -10.04 2.26
CA LEU A 280 14.98 -10.05 3.24
C LEU A 280 14.37 -10.39 4.59
N GLY A 281 14.93 -11.36 5.30
CA GLY A 281 14.32 -11.87 6.52
C GLY A 281 15.31 -12.31 7.58
N LEU A 282 14.78 -12.46 8.78
CA LEU A 282 15.44 -13.00 9.95
C LEU A 282 14.65 -14.21 10.42
N SER A 283 15.33 -15.30 10.76
CA SER A 283 14.69 -16.48 11.33
C SER A 283 15.46 -17.05 12.52
N ILE A 284 14.76 -17.88 13.28
CA ILE A 284 15.28 -18.69 14.37
C ILE A 284 15.29 -20.15 13.88
N PRO A 285 16.39 -20.62 13.29
CA PRO A 285 16.56 -22.02 12.93
C PRO A 285 16.86 -22.91 14.14
N VAL A 286 16.36 -24.13 14.08
CA VAL A 286 16.68 -25.27 14.95
C VAL A 286 17.12 -26.42 14.05
N MET A 287 18.34 -26.88 14.23
CA MET A 287 18.95 -27.97 13.47
C MET A 287 19.19 -29.17 14.37
N LEU A 288 18.64 -30.32 14.01
CA LEU A 288 18.94 -31.61 14.60
C LEU A 288 19.77 -32.40 13.60
N ARG A 289 20.95 -32.88 13.99
CA ARG A 289 21.79 -33.70 13.12
C ARG A 289 22.35 -34.93 13.83
N ASN A 290 22.66 -35.95 13.05
CA ASN A 290 23.36 -37.14 13.48
C ASN A 290 24.43 -37.51 12.44
N GLY A 291 25.66 -37.78 12.90
CA GLY A 291 26.77 -38.21 12.06
C GLY A 291 27.39 -39.52 12.55
N SER A 292 27.73 -40.41 11.62
CA SER A 292 28.32 -41.73 11.91
C SER A 292 29.85 -41.67 12.00
N TYR A 293 30.37 -40.87 12.94
CA TYR A 293 31.82 -40.70 13.14
C TYR A 293 32.46 -41.97 13.72
N GLN A 294 33.65 -42.33 13.21
CA GLN A 294 34.45 -43.43 13.75
C GLN A 294 35.33 -42.91 14.88
N GLU A 295 35.39 -43.63 15.99
CA GLU A 295 36.17 -43.19 17.16
C GLU A 295 37.67 -43.43 16.92
N PRO A 296 38.55 -42.42 17.13
CA PRO A 296 39.98 -42.64 17.16
C PRO A 296 40.37 -43.48 18.39
N SER A 297 41.47 -44.22 18.30
CA SER A 297 41.92 -45.08 19.41
C SER A 297 42.20 -44.25 20.67
N GLY A 298 41.55 -44.60 21.78
CA GLY A 298 41.68 -43.91 23.07
C GLY A 298 40.84 -42.63 23.19
N TYR A 299 39.91 -42.37 22.27
CA TYR A 299 39.02 -41.21 22.29
C TYR A 299 37.57 -41.61 21.99
N SER A 300 36.63 -40.89 22.59
CA SER A 300 35.20 -41.03 22.32
C SER A 300 34.57 -39.70 21.90
N PHE A 301 33.54 -39.78 21.04
CA PHE A 301 32.76 -38.61 20.65
C PHE A 301 31.59 -38.40 21.61
N GLU A 302 31.53 -37.27 22.30
CA GLU A 302 30.38 -36.95 23.15
C GLU A 302 29.14 -36.52 22.33
N ASN A 303 29.35 -35.89 21.16
CA ASN A 303 28.29 -35.17 20.42
C ASN A 303 28.06 -35.71 18.99
N LYS A 304 27.92 -37.05 18.82
CA LYS A 304 27.57 -37.65 17.50
C LYS A 304 26.21 -37.14 16.98
N SER A 305 25.28 -36.93 17.89
CA SER A 305 24.00 -36.25 17.67
C SER A 305 24.06 -34.86 18.31
N GLN A 306 23.63 -33.84 17.58
CA GLN A 306 23.67 -32.46 18.07
C GLN A 306 22.38 -31.70 17.69
N THR A 307 21.90 -30.91 18.65
CA THR A 307 20.88 -29.88 18.44
C THR A 307 21.57 -28.52 18.45
N SER A 308 21.43 -27.77 17.35
CA SER A 308 21.96 -26.42 17.22
C SER A 308 20.82 -25.44 16.96
N TYR A 309 20.86 -24.27 17.58
CA TYR A 309 19.86 -23.21 17.39
C TYR A 309 20.53 -21.85 17.40
N GLY A 310 19.92 -20.86 16.76
CA GLY A 310 20.50 -19.53 16.70
C GLY A 310 19.72 -18.58 15.83
N LEU A 311 20.43 -17.72 15.09
CA LEU A 311 19.85 -16.72 14.21
C LEU A 311 20.30 -16.95 12.78
N SER A 312 19.40 -16.71 11.83
CA SER A 312 19.74 -16.67 10.42
C SER A 312 19.27 -15.40 9.73
N LEU A 313 20.08 -14.98 8.77
CA LEU A 313 19.75 -13.99 7.76
C LEU A 313 19.35 -14.73 6.49
N ASN A 314 18.17 -14.37 5.97
CA ASN A 314 17.59 -14.94 4.77
C ASN A 314 17.46 -13.87 3.71
N SER A 315 17.87 -14.18 2.48
CA SER A 315 17.61 -13.35 1.31
C SER A 315 17.03 -14.23 0.22
N SER A 316 15.98 -13.79 -0.45
CA SER A 316 15.45 -14.52 -1.57
C SER A 316 15.00 -13.65 -2.73
N TRP A 317 15.09 -14.23 -3.92
CA TRP A 317 14.76 -13.60 -5.18
C TRP A 317 13.84 -14.50 -6.00
N GLU A 318 12.66 -13.99 -6.31
CA GLU A 318 11.66 -14.64 -7.15
C GLU A 318 11.93 -14.41 -8.65
N ILE A 319 12.17 -15.50 -9.37
CA ILE A 319 12.41 -15.56 -10.82
C ILE A 319 11.28 -16.40 -11.44
N SER A 320 10.22 -15.73 -11.89
CA SER A 320 9.04 -16.38 -12.48
C SER A 320 8.37 -17.33 -11.47
N PHE A 321 8.25 -18.62 -11.77
CA PHE A 321 7.60 -19.62 -10.91
C PHE A 321 8.52 -20.19 -9.81
N PHE A 322 9.77 -19.74 -9.75
CA PHE A 322 10.78 -20.24 -8.82
C PHE A 322 11.39 -19.12 -8.00
N GLU A 323 11.81 -19.40 -6.78
CA GLU A 323 12.50 -18.46 -5.91
C GLU A 323 13.85 -19.04 -5.45
N LEU A 324 14.92 -18.27 -5.62
CA LEU A 324 16.24 -18.61 -5.13
C LEU A 324 16.43 -17.99 -3.74
N GLN A 325 16.69 -18.83 -2.73
CA GLN A 325 16.91 -18.43 -1.35
C GLN A 325 18.35 -18.69 -0.92
N PHE A 326 18.95 -17.70 -0.28
CA PHE A 326 20.24 -17.77 0.40
C PHE A 326 20.02 -17.61 1.90
N LYS A 327 20.72 -18.44 2.68
CA LYS A 327 20.68 -18.40 4.14
C LYS A 327 22.08 -18.41 4.71
N LEU A 328 22.30 -17.53 5.68
CA LEU A 328 23.48 -17.51 6.52
C LEU A 328 23.02 -17.61 7.96
N ALA A 329 23.46 -18.62 8.70
CA ALA A 329 23.10 -18.80 10.10
C ALA A 329 24.30 -19.07 10.99
N ASN A 330 24.26 -18.53 12.20
CA ASN A 330 25.14 -18.90 13.29
C ASN A 330 24.29 -19.58 14.37
N LEU A 331 24.57 -20.85 14.61
CA LEU A 331 23.84 -21.73 15.53
C LEU A 331 24.76 -22.15 16.69
N GLN A 332 25.41 -21.17 17.32
CA GLN A 332 26.41 -21.37 18.37
C GLN A 332 27.67 -22.12 17.87
N LYS A 333 27.65 -23.45 17.92
CA LYS A 333 28.74 -24.33 17.48
C LYS A 333 28.68 -24.70 16.00
N THR A 334 27.63 -24.28 15.29
CA THR A 334 27.46 -24.54 13.86
C THR A 334 27.33 -23.24 13.08
N ASN A 335 28.14 -23.06 12.03
CA ASN A 335 27.92 -22.03 11.02
C ASN A 335 27.34 -22.67 9.77
N LEU A 336 26.21 -22.15 9.28
CA LEU A 336 25.44 -22.70 8.17
C LEU A 336 25.35 -21.69 7.02
N PHE A 337 25.62 -22.17 5.81
CA PHE A 337 25.25 -21.54 4.57
C PHE A 337 24.30 -22.45 3.79
N ALA A 338 23.22 -21.90 3.23
CA ALA A 338 22.32 -22.65 2.37
C ALA A 338 22.01 -21.90 1.08
N ILE A 339 21.87 -22.67 0.01
CA ILE A 339 21.28 -22.22 -1.25
C ILE A 339 20.12 -23.16 -1.54
N GLN A 340 18.91 -22.60 -1.60
CA GLN A 340 17.69 -23.36 -1.83
C GLN A 340 16.89 -22.78 -2.99
N GLY A 341 16.32 -23.68 -3.77
CA GLY A 341 15.29 -23.39 -4.74
C GLY A 341 13.92 -23.65 -4.17
N LEU A 342 13.02 -22.69 -4.32
CA LEU A 342 11.65 -22.74 -3.81
C LEU A 342 10.66 -22.67 -4.97
N VAL A 343 9.58 -23.44 -4.88
CA VAL A 343 8.42 -23.35 -5.77
C VAL A 343 7.20 -23.01 -4.92
N ASN A 344 6.56 -21.88 -5.23
CA ASN A 344 5.43 -21.32 -4.49
C ASN A 344 4.10 -21.79 -5.12
N PHE A 345 3.10 -22.09 -4.29
CA PHE A 345 1.77 -22.58 -4.67
C PHE A 345 0.64 -21.72 -4.08
#